data_AF-A0A0L0SAB2-F1
#
_entry.id   AF-A0A0L0SAB2-F1
#
_cell.length_a   1.000
_cell.length_b   1.000
_cell.length_c   1.000
_cell.angle_alpha   90.00
_cell.angle_beta   90.00
_cell.angle_gamma   90.00
#
_symmetry.space_group_name_H-M   'P 1'
#
loop_
_entity.id
_entity.type
_entity.pdbx_description
1 polymer ?
#
loop_
_entity_poly.entity_id
_entity_poly.type
_entity_poly.pdbx_seq_one_letter_code
_entity_poly.pdbx_strand_id
1 'polypeptide(L)'
;MDVLKDLTKKHSGVPQDIKKQLKVYHSLFNLSYGDGKETVYSFTNKKRNQEKRFGRLYATSTSLQGMKKDFRSALAAGVLQDIDMVAAAPSIFKTILSVYNLNSKALDLYLENRDEALSKYKLKEKSDFLRVIFSEHPPQGLHPELMEMHKTLYNVAYPQIAADYPVIVQFSKERSVSVVNKGSVMANVFQAVESIILMEGD
;
A
#
# COMPACT_ATOMS: atom_id res chain seq x y z
N MET A 1 5.21 -10.49 -25.15
CA MET A 1 4.98 -11.89 -24.71
C MET A 1 5.88 -12.89 -25.42
N ASP A 2 6.43 -12.58 -26.60
CA ASP A 2 7.36 -13.47 -27.31
C ASP A 2 8.63 -13.81 -26.52
N VAL A 3 9.08 -12.91 -25.65
CA VAL A 3 10.18 -13.16 -24.69
C VAL A 3 9.88 -14.36 -23.78
N LEU A 4 8.66 -14.48 -23.25
CA LEU A 4 8.27 -15.61 -22.39
C LEU A 4 8.26 -16.93 -23.17
N LYS A 5 7.69 -16.88 -24.38
CA LYS A 5 7.68 -18.01 -25.31
C LYS A 5 9.10 -18.44 -25.67
N ASP A 6 10.00 -17.50 -25.94
CA ASP A 6 11.39 -17.76 -26.29
C ASP A 6 12.20 -18.30 -25.13
N LEU A 7 12.01 -17.77 -23.91
CA LEU A 7 12.70 -18.28 -22.72
C LEU A 7 12.31 -19.73 -22.38
N THR A 8 11.13 -20.19 -22.79
CA THR A 8 10.72 -21.60 -22.62
C THR A 8 11.27 -22.56 -23.67
N LYS A 9 11.87 -22.06 -24.76
CA LYS A 9 12.46 -22.89 -25.82
C LYS A 9 13.71 -23.62 -25.32
N LYS A 10 13.99 -24.79 -25.90
CA LYS A 10 15.09 -25.67 -25.48
C LYS A 10 16.46 -24.96 -25.49
N HIS A 11 16.66 -24.05 -26.44
CA HIS A 11 17.93 -23.34 -26.69
C HIS A 11 18.09 -22.01 -25.96
N SER A 12 17.18 -21.64 -25.06
CA SER A 12 17.22 -20.32 -24.39
C SER A 12 18.34 -20.13 -23.36
N GLY A 13 19.20 -21.12 -23.12
CA GLY A 13 20.22 -21.09 -22.06
C GLY A 13 19.67 -21.13 -20.63
N VAL A 14 18.35 -21.06 -20.44
CA VAL A 14 17.71 -21.06 -19.12
C VAL A 14 17.74 -22.46 -18.48
N PRO A 15 18.06 -22.59 -17.18
CA PRO A 15 17.99 -23.85 -16.44
C PRO A 15 16.61 -24.53 -16.51
N GLN A 16 16.58 -25.85 -16.43
CA GLN A 16 15.38 -26.63 -16.74
C GLN A 16 14.26 -26.49 -15.70
N ASP A 17 14.61 -26.29 -14.44
CA ASP A 17 13.71 -25.96 -13.33
C ASP A 17 13.05 -24.59 -13.52
N ILE A 18 13.82 -23.59 -13.95
CA ILE A 18 13.35 -22.24 -14.28
C ILE A 18 12.45 -22.29 -15.54
N LYS A 19 12.82 -23.06 -16.56
CA LYS A 19 11.96 -23.30 -17.75
C LYS A 19 10.62 -23.91 -17.38
N LYS A 20 10.57 -24.86 -16.45
CA LYS A 20 9.29 -25.42 -15.96
C LYS A 20 8.41 -24.34 -15.34
N GLN A 21 8.99 -23.48 -14.49
CA GLN A 21 8.25 -22.37 -13.88
C GLN A 21 7.76 -21.35 -14.92
N LEU A 22 8.60 -20.98 -15.89
CA LEU A 22 8.23 -20.09 -16.99
C LEU A 22 7.10 -20.66 -17.85
N LYS A 23 7.09 -21.97 -18.13
CA LYS A 23 5.99 -22.63 -18.86
C LYS A 23 4.67 -22.57 -18.11
N VAL A 24 4.70 -22.71 -16.78
CA VAL A 24 3.52 -22.53 -15.93
C VAL A 24 3.01 -21.10 -16.06
N TYR A 25 3.88 -20.09 -15.93
CA TYR A 25 3.49 -18.69 -16.09
C TYR A 25 2.98 -18.35 -17.48
N HIS A 26 3.61 -18.85 -18.56
CA HIS A 26 3.14 -18.66 -19.94
C HIS A 26 1.75 -19.26 -20.14
N SER A 27 1.48 -20.43 -19.57
CA SER A 27 0.16 -21.07 -19.65
C SER A 27 -0.90 -20.26 -18.90
N LEU A 28 -0.59 -19.84 -17.67
CA LEU A 28 -1.47 -19.00 -16.84
C LEU A 28 -1.75 -17.64 -17.49
N PHE A 29 -0.75 -17.03 -18.12
CA PHE A 29 -0.91 -15.79 -18.86
C PHE A 29 -1.85 -15.95 -20.06
N ASN A 30 -1.66 -16.99 -20.89
CA ASN A 30 -2.55 -17.22 -22.04
C ASN A 30 -4.01 -17.52 -21.62
N LEU A 31 -4.19 -18.07 -20.42
CA LEU A 31 -5.52 -18.24 -19.83
C LEU A 31 -6.16 -16.89 -19.44
N SER A 32 -5.37 -15.87 -19.14
CA SER A 32 -5.80 -14.58 -18.58
C SER A 32 -5.54 -13.35 -19.49
N TYR A 33 -5.12 -13.56 -20.74
CA TYR A 33 -4.82 -12.49 -21.71
C TYR A 33 -5.73 -12.57 -22.94
N GLY A 34 -6.26 -11.42 -23.38
CA GLY A 34 -7.18 -11.26 -24.53
C GLY A 34 -8.45 -10.49 -24.15
N ASP A 35 -9.31 -10.23 -25.15
CA ASP A 35 -10.62 -9.57 -24.93
C ASP A 35 -11.48 -10.35 -23.92
N GLY A 36 -12.06 -9.62 -22.95
CA GLY A 36 -12.90 -10.21 -21.89
C GLY A 36 -12.11 -10.89 -20.77
N LYS A 37 -10.79 -10.68 -20.70
CA LYS A 37 -9.89 -11.20 -19.65
C LYS A 37 -9.12 -10.07 -18.96
N GLU A 38 -9.77 -8.93 -18.78
CA GLU A 38 -9.21 -7.78 -18.09
C GLU A 38 -8.77 -8.18 -16.66
N THR A 39 -7.68 -7.58 -16.19
CA THR A 39 -7.24 -7.82 -14.80
C THR A 39 -8.21 -7.14 -13.85
N VAL A 40 -9.12 -7.93 -13.28
CA VAL A 40 -10.03 -7.46 -12.24
C VAL A 40 -9.30 -7.43 -10.91
N TYR A 41 -9.41 -6.33 -10.19
CA TYR A 41 -8.88 -6.19 -8.84
C TYR A 41 -9.99 -6.39 -7.82
N SER A 42 -9.70 -7.11 -6.74
CA SER A 42 -10.66 -7.31 -5.65
C SER A 42 -10.00 -7.32 -4.28
N PHE A 43 -10.80 -7.10 -3.25
CA PHE A 43 -10.36 -7.25 -1.87
C PHE A 43 -10.34 -8.73 -1.47
N THR A 44 -9.30 -9.16 -0.75
CA THR A 44 -9.25 -10.55 -0.25
C THR A 44 -10.30 -10.78 0.84
N ASN A 45 -11.33 -11.57 0.53
CA ASN A 45 -12.39 -11.97 1.46
C ASN A 45 -11.80 -12.73 2.66
N LYS A 46 -11.86 -12.15 3.87
CA LYS A 46 -11.39 -12.80 5.10
C LYS A 46 -12.39 -12.82 6.25
N LYS A 47 -13.63 -12.37 6.07
CA LYS A 47 -14.73 -12.56 7.03
C LYS A 47 -15.89 -13.23 6.30
N ARG A 48 -16.38 -14.37 6.80
CA ARG A 48 -17.58 -15.04 6.27
C ARG A 48 -18.73 -14.02 6.29
N ASN A 49 -19.42 -13.88 5.15
CA ASN A 49 -20.66 -13.09 4.97
C ASN A 49 -20.51 -11.55 5.03
N GLN A 50 -19.32 -10.99 4.84
CA GLN A 50 -19.15 -9.53 4.69
C GLN A 50 -18.22 -9.20 3.53
N GLU A 51 -18.70 -8.40 2.58
CA GLU A 51 -17.89 -7.85 1.51
C GLU A 51 -16.97 -6.77 2.07
N LYS A 52 -15.67 -6.99 1.96
CA LYS A 52 -14.69 -5.95 2.24
C LYS A 52 -14.72 -4.96 1.09
N ARG A 53 -14.94 -3.67 1.36
CA ARG A 53 -15.05 -2.59 0.35
C ARG A 53 -13.83 -1.66 0.28
N PHE A 54 -12.78 -1.96 1.04
CA PHE A 54 -11.58 -1.12 1.14
C PHE A 54 -10.35 -1.93 1.58
N GLY A 55 -9.16 -1.39 1.34
CA GLY A 55 -7.89 -2.02 1.70
C GLY A 55 -7.03 -2.35 0.48
N ARG A 56 -5.95 -3.11 0.67
CA ARG A 56 -5.14 -3.53 -0.48
C ARG A 56 -5.96 -4.37 -1.47
N LEU A 57 -6.00 -3.91 -2.71
CA LEU A 57 -6.51 -4.64 -3.86
C LEU A 57 -5.50 -5.67 -4.36
N TYR A 58 -6.04 -6.80 -4.81
CA TYR A 58 -5.27 -7.89 -5.39
C TYR A 58 -5.89 -8.27 -6.72
N ALA A 59 -5.06 -8.51 -7.72
CA ALA A 59 -5.53 -9.07 -8.98
C ALA A 59 -6.20 -10.44 -8.72
N THR A 60 -7.39 -10.64 -9.28
CA THR A 60 -8.09 -11.93 -9.28
C THR A 60 -7.56 -12.87 -10.36
N SER A 61 -6.97 -12.30 -11.41
CA SER A 61 -6.34 -13.00 -12.53
C SER A 61 -4.83 -13.18 -12.31
N THR A 62 -4.19 -13.92 -13.22
CA THR A 62 -2.72 -14.05 -13.21
C THR A 62 -2.11 -12.71 -13.57
N SER A 63 -1.46 -12.05 -12.60
CA SER A 63 -0.79 -10.78 -12.78
C SER A 63 0.70 -10.86 -12.42
N LEU A 64 1.48 -9.88 -12.90
CA LEU A 64 2.89 -9.70 -12.50
C LEU A 64 3.06 -9.59 -10.98
N GLN A 65 2.03 -9.12 -10.26
CA GLN A 65 2.01 -9.01 -8.80
C GLN A 65 2.16 -10.37 -8.11
N GLY A 66 1.56 -11.41 -8.67
CA GLY A 66 1.62 -12.79 -8.14
C GLY A 66 2.91 -13.54 -8.49
N MET A 67 3.73 -13.01 -9.40
CA MET A 67 4.98 -13.64 -9.82
C MET A 67 6.11 -13.35 -8.84
N LYS A 68 7.00 -14.34 -8.64
CA LYS A 68 8.25 -14.10 -7.88
C LYS A 68 9.06 -12.98 -8.54
N LYS A 69 9.72 -12.17 -7.70
CA LYS A 69 10.44 -10.96 -8.10
C LYS A 69 11.39 -11.19 -9.29
N ASP A 70 12.20 -12.25 -9.24
CA ASP A 70 13.22 -12.52 -10.26
C ASP A 70 12.61 -12.74 -11.65
N PHE A 71 11.47 -13.44 -11.73
CA PHE A 71 10.74 -13.61 -12.99
C PHE A 71 10.15 -12.29 -13.46
N ARG A 72 9.54 -11.52 -12.57
CA ARG A 72 8.98 -10.20 -12.91
C ARG A 72 10.04 -9.28 -13.49
N SER A 73 11.20 -9.19 -12.83
CA SER A 73 12.34 -8.39 -13.27
C SER A 73 12.89 -8.84 -14.62
N ALA A 74 12.99 -10.16 -14.86
CA ALA A 74 13.42 -10.70 -16.14
C ALA A 74 12.42 -10.38 -17.27
N LEU A 75 11.12 -10.46 -17.00
CA LEU A 75 10.07 -10.19 -18.00
C LEU A 75 9.95 -8.72 -18.38
N ALA A 76 10.22 -7.82 -17.45
CA ALA A 76 10.27 -6.39 -17.72
C ALA A 76 11.62 -5.94 -18.28
N ALA A 77 12.55 -6.86 -18.57
CA ALA A 77 13.93 -6.54 -18.97
C ALA A 77 14.65 -5.58 -18.00
N GLY A 78 14.33 -5.64 -16.70
CA GLY A 78 14.83 -4.70 -15.70
C GLY A 78 14.16 -3.32 -15.73
N VAL A 79 13.25 -3.05 -16.67
CA VAL A 79 12.50 -1.78 -16.82
C VAL A 79 11.16 -1.86 -16.09
N LEU A 80 11.18 -2.23 -14.81
CA LEU A 80 10.04 -2.04 -13.92
C LEU A 80 10.25 -0.71 -13.21
N GLN A 81 9.45 0.27 -13.58
CA GLN A 81 9.34 1.51 -12.83
C GLN A 81 8.03 1.45 -12.04
N ASP A 82 8.14 1.23 -10.73
CA ASP A 82 7.01 1.42 -9.83
C ASP A 82 6.73 2.92 -9.76
N ILE A 83 5.55 3.34 -10.21
CA ILE A 83 5.09 4.73 -10.09
C ILE A 83 4.42 4.85 -8.72
N ASP A 84 5.22 5.22 -7.72
CA ASP A 84 4.73 5.51 -6.37
C ASP A 84 4.45 7.00 -6.21
N MET A 85 3.28 7.34 -5.66
CA MET A 85 3.00 8.71 -5.26
C MET A 85 3.99 9.16 -4.17
N VAL A 86 4.70 10.25 -4.43
CA VAL A 86 5.63 10.84 -3.46
C VAL A 86 4.84 11.28 -2.23
N ALA A 87 5.30 10.85 -1.05
CA ALA A 87 4.68 11.17 0.23
C ALA A 87 3.18 10.85 0.33
N ALA A 88 2.74 9.77 -0.32
CA ALA A 88 1.33 9.38 -0.40
C ALA A 88 0.57 9.43 0.93
N ALA A 89 1.10 8.76 1.96
CA ALA A 89 0.47 8.70 3.27
C ALA A 89 0.38 10.09 3.94
N PRO A 90 1.47 10.86 4.09
CA PRO A 90 1.39 12.25 4.58
C PRO A 90 0.38 13.12 3.83
N SER A 91 0.33 13.05 2.50
CA SER A 91 -0.61 13.85 1.69
C SER A 91 -2.08 13.49 1.94
N ILE A 92 -2.37 12.19 2.01
CA ILE A 92 -3.71 11.69 2.33
C ILE A 92 -4.11 12.11 3.74
N PHE A 93 -3.23 11.98 4.74
CA PHE A 93 -3.55 12.40 6.10
C PHE A 93 -3.72 13.91 6.24
N LYS A 94 -2.94 14.73 5.52
CA LYS A 94 -3.18 16.19 5.49
C LYS A 94 -4.58 16.51 4.98
N THR A 95 -5.03 15.83 3.93
CA THR A 95 -6.37 15.99 3.36
C THR A 95 -7.46 15.49 4.30
N ILE A 96 -7.25 14.35 4.97
CA ILE A 96 -8.20 13.84 5.96
C ILE A 96 -8.34 14.85 7.11
N LEU A 97 -7.22 15.37 7.64
CA LEU A 97 -7.28 16.34 8.73
C LEU A 97 -8.03 17.61 8.30
N SER A 98 -7.82 18.12 7.08
CA SER A 98 -8.52 19.32 6.62
C SER A 98 -10.04 19.12 6.50
N VAL A 99 -10.52 17.94 6.12
CA VAL A 99 -11.96 17.61 6.11
C VAL A 99 -12.59 17.77 7.49
N TYR A 100 -11.86 17.44 8.55
CA TYR A 100 -12.31 17.61 9.94
C TYR A 100 -11.90 18.97 10.54
N ASN A 101 -11.47 19.94 9.72
CA ASN A 101 -10.96 21.24 10.15
C ASN A 101 -9.79 21.15 11.16
N LEU A 102 -8.97 20.10 11.02
CA LEU A 102 -7.77 19.85 11.82
C LEU A 102 -6.52 20.15 10.99
N ASN A 103 -5.43 20.50 11.67
CA ASN A 103 -4.14 20.80 11.05
C ASN A 103 -3.01 20.08 11.77
N SER A 104 -1.87 19.92 11.09
CA SER A 104 -0.66 19.36 11.69
C SER A 104 0.60 19.98 11.10
N LYS A 105 1.28 20.78 11.91
CA LYS A 105 2.57 21.40 11.56
C LYS A 105 3.61 20.38 11.10
N ALA A 106 3.60 19.19 11.71
CA ALA A 106 4.54 18.14 11.35
C ALA A 106 4.26 17.52 9.98
N LEU A 107 2.99 17.35 9.61
CA LEU A 107 2.63 16.94 8.24
C LEU A 107 2.95 18.04 7.23
N ASP A 108 2.66 19.30 7.58
CA ASP A 108 2.93 20.44 6.71
C ASP A 108 4.41 20.55 6.38
N LEU A 109 5.28 20.57 7.40
CA LEU A 109 6.72 20.64 7.21
C LEU A 109 7.25 19.42 6.43
N TYR A 110 6.74 18.21 6.71
CA TYR A 110 7.18 17.01 6.00
C TYR A 110 6.85 17.06 4.50
N LEU A 111 5.68 17.61 4.14
CA LEU A 111 5.24 17.72 2.76
C LEU A 111 5.91 18.86 2.01
N GLU A 112 6.21 19.96 2.70
CA GLU A 112 6.93 21.11 2.14
C GLU A 112 8.42 20.78 1.94
N ASN A 113 9.06 20.26 2.99
CA ASN A 113 10.49 19.95 3.00
C ASN A 113 10.78 18.73 3.88
N ARG A 114 10.78 17.55 3.28
CA ARG A 114 11.03 16.29 3.98
C ARG A 114 12.37 16.27 4.71
N ASP A 115 13.43 16.74 4.07
CA ASP A 115 14.78 16.61 4.64
C ASP A 115 14.95 17.53 5.87
N GLU A 116 14.33 18.72 5.83
CA GLU A 116 14.21 19.58 7.00
C GLU A 116 13.35 18.95 8.11
N ALA A 117 12.21 18.36 7.77
CA ALA A 117 11.36 17.67 8.74
C ALA A 117 12.12 16.52 9.45
N LEU A 118 12.82 15.68 8.68
CA LEU A 118 13.60 14.57 9.23
C LEU A 118 14.71 15.08 10.15
N SER A 119 15.42 16.15 9.75
CA SER A 119 16.44 16.79 10.57
C SER A 119 15.86 17.39 11.86
N LYS A 120 14.83 18.24 11.76
CA LYS A 120 14.16 18.89 12.89
C LYS A 120 13.65 17.88 13.91
N TYR A 121 13.05 16.79 13.43
CA TYR A 121 12.45 15.76 14.27
C TYR A 121 13.40 14.63 14.67
N LYS A 122 14.69 14.72 14.30
CA LYS A 122 15.73 13.73 14.61
C LYS A 122 15.35 12.31 14.15
N LEU A 123 14.72 12.22 12.98
CA LEU A 123 14.36 10.97 12.33
C LEU A 123 15.46 10.58 11.34
N LYS A 124 15.79 9.28 11.25
CA LYS A 124 16.86 8.81 10.36
C LYS A 124 16.38 8.65 8.94
N GLU A 125 15.16 8.13 8.77
CA GLU A 125 14.60 7.81 7.47
C GLU A 125 13.12 8.15 7.38
N LYS A 126 12.59 8.20 6.15
CA LYS A 126 11.15 8.38 5.90
C LYS A 126 10.28 7.33 6.61
N SER A 127 10.81 6.13 6.80
CA SER A 127 10.14 5.01 7.48
C SER A 127 9.83 5.35 8.95
N ASP A 128 10.67 6.14 9.61
CA ASP A 128 10.46 6.58 10.99
C ASP A 128 9.26 7.53 11.09
N PHE A 129 9.11 8.46 10.15
CA PHE A 129 7.96 9.37 10.11
C PHE A 129 6.65 8.61 9.86
N LEU A 130 6.66 7.69 8.90
CA LEU A 130 5.52 6.81 8.63
C LEU A 130 5.15 5.95 9.85
N ARG A 131 6.15 5.49 10.62
CA ARG A 131 5.91 4.76 11.86
C ARG A 131 5.13 5.60 12.86
N VAL A 132 5.37 6.92 12.96
CA VAL A 132 4.58 7.79 13.84
C VAL A 132 3.12 7.85 13.39
N ILE A 133 2.86 8.00 12.10
CA ILE A 133 1.49 8.03 11.56
C ILE A 133 0.74 6.72 11.83
N PHE A 134 1.37 5.58 11.57
CA PHE A 134 0.66 4.29 11.55
C PHE A 134 0.69 3.51 12.87
N SER A 135 1.48 3.95 13.86
CA SER A 135 1.52 3.32 15.17
C SER A 135 0.39 3.84 16.06
N GLU A 136 -0.45 2.94 16.56
CA GLU A 136 -1.54 3.27 17.50
C GLU A 136 -1.00 3.86 18.81
N HIS A 137 0.20 3.45 19.20
CA HIS A 137 0.92 3.99 20.34
C HIS A 137 2.09 4.84 19.85
N PRO A 138 2.26 6.07 20.35
CA PRO A 138 3.36 6.92 19.92
C PRO A 138 4.70 6.33 20.39
N PRO A 139 5.73 6.31 19.54
CA PRO A 139 7.10 6.04 19.96
C PRO A 139 7.53 6.92 21.15
N GLN A 140 8.39 6.37 22.02
CA GLN A 140 8.96 7.15 23.12
C GLN A 140 9.95 8.20 22.62
N GLY A 141 10.02 9.35 23.31
CA GLY A 141 11.01 10.39 23.02
C GLY A 141 10.76 11.18 21.72
N LEU A 142 9.54 11.17 21.19
CA LEU A 142 9.19 11.96 20.01
C LEU A 142 9.31 13.46 20.27
N HIS A 143 9.65 14.18 19.19
CA HIS A 143 9.56 15.63 19.16
C HIS A 143 8.12 16.10 19.49
N PRO A 144 7.92 17.21 20.23
CA PRO A 144 6.58 17.68 20.62
C PRO A 144 5.58 17.82 19.47
N GLU A 145 6.00 18.36 18.32
CA GLU A 145 5.14 18.49 17.13
C GLU A 145 4.73 17.12 16.53
N LEU A 146 5.58 16.09 16.62
CA LEU A 146 5.22 14.73 16.19
C LEU A 146 4.23 14.09 17.17
N MET A 147 4.40 14.37 18.47
CA MET A 147 3.46 13.92 19.49
C MET A 147 2.10 14.63 19.33
N GLU A 148 2.10 15.92 19.01
CA GLU A 148 0.90 16.68 18.68
C GLU A 148 0.20 16.10 17.45
N MET A 149 0.93 15.86 16.36
CA MET A 149 0.40 15.18 15.17
C MET A 149 -0.23 13.82 15.51
N HIS A 150 0.45 13.00 16.30
CA HIS A 150 -0.08 11.70 16.72
C HIS A 150 -1.39 11.85 17.50
N LYS A 151 -1.44 12.77 18.48
CA LYS A 151 -2.66 13.07 19.24
C LYS A 151 -3.79 13.56 18.34
N THR A 152 -3.50 14.46 17.40
CA THR A 152 -4.50 14.95 16.43
C THR A 152 -5.07 13.80 15.61
N LEU A 153 -4.22 12.89 15.12
CA LEU A 153 -4.66 11.73 14.36
C LEU A 153 -5.50 10.76 15.21
N TYR A 154 -4.99 10.30 16.35
CA TYR A 154 -5.59 9.20 17.10
C TYR A 154 -6.62 9.60 18.14
N ASN A 155 -6.50 10.80 18.73
CA ASN A 155 -7.38 11.23 19.82
C ASN A 155 -8.45 12.21 19.35
N VAL A 156 -8.28 12.85 18.19
CA VAL A 156 -9.21 13.88 17.68
C VAL A 156 -9.85 13.46 16.35
N ALA A 157 -9.04 13.12 15.33
CA ALA A 157 -9.56 12.75 14.01
C ALA A 157 -10.19 11.35 14.03
N TYR A 158 -9.53 10.37 14.65
CA TYR A 158 -10.02 8.98 14.67
C TYR A 158 -11.45 8.84 15.23
N PRO A 159 -11.83 9.42 16.40
CA PRO A 159 -13.20 9.31 16.89
C PRO A 159 -14.25 9.84 15.91
N GLN A 160 -13.94 10.91 15.18
CA GLN A 160 -14.83 11.49 14.16
C GLN A 160 -14.92 10.56 12.94
N ILE A 161 -13.79 10.09 12.43
CA ILE A 161 -13.75 9.12 11.32
C ILE A 161 -14.50 7.83 11.67
N ALA A 162 -14.38 7.36 12.92
CA ALA A 162 -15.06 6.16 13.39
C ALA A 162 -16.59 6.34 13.45
N ALA A 163 -17.06 7.55 13.76
CA ALA A 163 -18.47 7.87 13.76
C ALA A 163 -19.03 7.99 12.32
N ASP A 164 -18.32 8.66 11.44
CA ASP A 164 -18.76 8.90 10.05
C ASP A 164 -18.62 7.66 9.18
N TYR A 165 -17.57 6.87 9.40
CA TYR A 165 -17.19 5.70 8.59
C TYR A 165 -16.93 4.46 9.46
N PRO A 166 -17.93 3.96 10.20
CA PRO A 166 -17.76 2.83 11.15
C PRO A 166 -17.28 1.55 10.46
N VAL A 167 -17.63 1.40 9.18
CA VAL A 167 -17.21 0.28 8.35
C VAL A 167 -15.69 0.23 8.21
N ILE A 168 -14.97 1.37 8.09
CA ILE A 168 -13.49 1.38 8.01
C ILE A 168 -12.88 0.73 9.25
N VAL A 169 -13.43 1.06 10.42
CA VAL A 169 -12.98 0.58 11.73
C VAL A 169 -13.28 -0.91 11.92
N GLN A 170 -14.42 -1.41 11.44
CA GLN A 170 -14.84 -2.81 11.57
C GLN A 170 -13.88 -3.82 10.91
N PHE A 171 -13.15 -3.40 9.88
CA PHE A 171 -12.14 -4.24 9.22
C PHE A 171 -10.71 -3.93 9.68
N SER A 172 -10.54 -3.00 10.62
CA SER A 172 -9.28 -2.78 11.35
C SER A 172 -8.99 -4.00 12.20
N LYS A 173 -7.69 -4.30 12.35
CA LYS A 173 -7.25 -5.32 13.29
C LYS A 173 -6.49 -4.60 14.38
N GLU A 174 -7.07 -4.52 15.57
CA GLU A 174 -6.32 -4.21 16.79
C GLU A 174 -5.19 -5.25 16.89
N ARG A 175 -3.92 -4.80 16.92
CA ARG A 175 -2.78 -5.73 16.92
C ARG A 175 -1.70 -5.29 17.88
N SER A 176 -1.31 -6.25 18.71
CA SER A 176 -0.17 -6.18 19.62
C SER A 176 1.10 -5.69 18.89
N VAL A 177 1.64 -4.57 19.39
CA VAL A 177 2.97 -3.94 19.37
C VAL A 177 4.06 -4.32 18.32
N SER A 178 4.06 -5.51 17.70
CA SER A 178 5.22 -6.05 16.96
C SER A 178 5.22 -5.82 15.45
N VAL A 179 4.15 -5.30 14.83
CA VAL A 179 4.08 -5.10 13.37
C VAL A 179 3.62 -3.69 13.01
N VAL A 180 4.58 -2.84 12.64
CA VAL A 180 4.34 -1.49 12.08
C VAL A 180 3.72 -1.65 10.68
N ASN A 181 2.62 -0.93 10.42
CA ASN A 181 1.93 -0.78 9.11
C ASN A 181 0.97 -1.88 8.61
N LYS A 182 0.67 -2.96 9.36
CA LYS A 182 -0.28 -3.99 8.86
C LYS A 182 -1.55 -4.09 9.69
N GLY A 183 -2.56 -3.35 9.24
CA GLY A 183 -3.95 -3.47 9.71
C GLY A 183 -4.34 -2.58 10.87
N SER A 184 -3.49 -1.61 11.26
CA SER A 184 -3.87 -0.54 12.19
C SER A 184 -4.99 0.31 11.60
N VAL A 185 -5.73 1.01 12.46
CA VAL A 185 -6.86 1.83 12.00
C VAL A 185 -6.42 2.87 10.96
N MET A 186 -5.31 3.57 11.18
CA MET A 186 -4.79 4.56 10.23
C MET A 186 -4.35 3.93 8.90
N ALA A 187 -3.81 2.71 8.92
CA ALA A 187 -3.50 1.99 7.68
C ALA A 187 -4.77 1.67 6.88
N ASN A 188 -5.87 1.33 7.55
CA ASN A 188 -7.15 1.08 6.88
C ASN A 188 -7.80 2.37 6.37
N VAL A 189 -7.73 3.47 7.14
CA VAL A 189 -8.20 4.80 6.69
C VAL A 189 -7.44 5.22 5.44
N PHE A 190 -6.11 5.15 5.47
CA PHE A 190 -5.26 5.44 4.31
C PHE A 190 -5.65 4.58 3.09
N GLN A 191 -5.77 3.26 3.28
CA GLN A 191 -6.13 2.36 2.18
C GLN A 191 -7.55 2.56 1.67
N ALA A 192 -8.49 3.02 2.51
CA ALA A 192 -9.85 3.31 2.08
C ALA A 192 -9.88 4.50 1.11
N VAL A 193 -9.18 5.59 1.45
CA VAL A 193 -9.01 6.73 0.55
C VAL A 193 -8.28 6.31 -0.74
N GLU A 194 -7.18 5.56 -0.61
CA GLU A 194 -6.43 5.04 -1.76
C GLU A 194 -7.30 4.18 -2.67
N SER A 195 -8.14 3.30 -2.11
CA SER A 195 -9.02 2.43 -2.89
C SER A 195 -10.08 3.21 -3.66
N ILE A 196 -10.66 4.25 -3.06
CA ILE A 196 -11.67 5.10 -3.72
C ILE A 196 -11.02 5.81 -4.91
N ILE A 197 -9.87 6.47 -4.70
CA ILE A 197 -9.15 7.18 -5.77
C ILE A 197 -8.81 6.24 -6.92
N LEU A 198 -8.34 5.02 -6.62
CA LEU A 198 -8.00 4.02 -7.65
C LEU A 198 -9.21 3.41 -8.35
N MET A 199 -10.41 3.45 -7.76
CA MET A 199 -11.63 2.89 -8.35
C MET A 199 -12.48 3.93 -9.07
N GLU A 200 -12.39 5.20 -8.72
CA GLU A 200 -13.09 6.31 -9.39
C GLU A 200 -12.31 6.87 -10.59
N GLY A 201 -11.05 6.48 -10.76
CA GLY A 201 -10.19 6.89 -11.86
C GLY A 201 -10.30 6.06 -13.15
N ASP A 202 -11.18 5.06 -13.17
CA ASP A 202 -11.50 4.21 -14.33
C ASP A 202 -12.81 4.63 -15.02
#